data_AF-A0A8J4FB92-F1
#
_entry.id   AF-A0A8J4FB92-F1
#
_cell.length_a   1.000
_cell.length_b   1.000
_cell.length_c   1.000
_cell.angle_alpha   90.00
_cell.angle_beta   90.00
_cell.angle_gamma   90.00
#
_symmetry.space_group_name_H-M   'P 1'
#
loop_
_entity.id
_entity.type
_entity.pdbx_description
1 polymer ?
#
loop_
_entity_poly.entity_id
_entity_poly.type
_entity_poly.pdbx_seq_one_letter_code
_entity_poly.pdbx_strand_id
1 'polypeptide(L)'
;AVSGGLAVTGLAVVDLAVTGLAVVDLAVTGLAVVDLAVAGLAVTGLAVVDLAVTGLAVVDLAVVDLAVTGLAVVDLAVVDLAVTGLAVVDLAVAGLAVTDLAVVDLAVADLAVAGLAVTGLAVAGLAVTSLAVAGVAVAGLAVTGLAAAEMDSGKVVWDWVEVDWGGRG
;
A
#
# COMPACT_ATOMS: atom_id res chain seq x y z
N ALA A 1 -15.43 -7.66 -26.74
CA ALA A 1 -14.99 -6.34 -26.25
C ALA A 1 -13.48 -6.32 -26.32
N VAL A 2 -12.86 -5.26 -26.84
CA VAL A 2 -11.40 -5.18 -26.89
C VAL A 2 -10.92 -5.01 -25.45
N SER A 3 -10.48 -6.08 -24.81
CA SER A 3 -9.71 -6.04 -23.56
C SER A 3 -8.30 -5.58 -23.91
N GLY A 4 -8.19 -4.31 -24.33
CA GLY A 4 -6.90 -3.70 -24.63
C GLY A 4 -6.43 -3.02 -23.35
N GLY A 5 -5.64 -3.74 -22.54
CA GLY A 5 -4.96 -3.12 -21.41
C GLY A 5 -4.04 -1.99 -21.89
N LEU A 6 -4.05 -0.86 -21.20
CA LEU A 6 -3.11 0.22 -21.49
C LEU A 6 -1.74 -0.14 -20.92
N ALA A 7 -0.68 0.21 -21.63
CA ALA A 7 0.69 0.09 -21.13
C ALA A 7 1.37 1.45 -21.20
N VAL A 8 1.95 1.89 -20.08
CA VAL A 8 2.74 3.13 -19.97
C VAL A 8 4.16 2.75 -19.57
N THR A 9 5.16 3.29 -20.29
CA THR A 9 6.56 2.99 -20.03
C THR A 9 7.38 4.29 -19.95
N GLY A 10 8.19 4.44 -18.90
CA GLY A 10 9.17 5.51 -18.77
C GLY A 10 8.55 6.91 -18.69
N LEU A 11 7.64 7.12 -17.74
CA LEU A 11 6.95 8.40 -17.55
C LEU A 11 7.46 9.11 -16.28
N ALA A 12 7.59 10.43 -16.36
CA ALA A 12 7.80 11.28 -15.19
C ALA A 12 6.64 12.28 -15.10
N VAL A 13 6.04 12.38 -13.91
CA VAL A 13 4.93 13.29 -13.61
C VAL A 13 5.35 14.20 -12.47
N VAL A 14 5.11 15.49 -12.63
CA VAL A 14 5.37 16.52 -11.62
C VAL A 14 4.12 17.38 -11.50
N ASP A 15 3.68 17.64 -10.28
CA ASP A 15 2.56 18.53 -9.96
C ASP A 15 1.26 18.15 -10.66
N LEU A 16 0.71 16.97 -10.34
CA LEU A 16 -0.54 16.51 -10.91
C LEU A 16 -1.64 16.42 -9.86
N ALA A 17 -2.85 16.83 -10.23
CA ALA A 17 -4.07 16.60 -9.47
C ALA A 17 -5.05 15.78 -10.30
N VAL A 18 -5.51 14.66 -9.75
CA VAL A 18 -6.50 13.76 -10.36
C VAL A 18 -7.75 13.72 -9.50
N THR A 19 -8.92 13.87 -10.14
CA THR A 19 -10.21 13.78 -9.45
C THR A 19 -11.16 12.89 -10.23
N GLY A 20 -11.81 11.94 -9.55
CA GLY A 20 -12.89 11.13 -10.12
C GLY A 20 -12.45 10.27 -11.31
N LEU A 21 -11.38 9.50 -11.16
CA LEU A 21 -10.84 8.66 -12.22
C LEU A 21 -11.15 7.17 -11.95
N ALA A 22 -11.47 6.44 -13.01
CA ALA A 22 -11.56 4.99 -12.99
C ALA A 22 -10.54 4.42 -13.98
N VAL A 23 -9.71 3.48 -13.51
CA VAL A 23 -8.67 2.82 -14.31
C VAL A 23 -8.94 1.31 -14.31
N VAL A 24 -8.90 0.71 -15.50
CA VAL A 24 -9.11 -0.72 -15.71
C VAL A 24 -7.96 -1.25 -16.57
N ASP A 25 -7.35 -2.36 -16.14
CA ASP A 25 -6.34 -3.11 -16.89
C ASP A 25 -5.16 -2.23 -17.35
N LEU A 26 -4.46 -1.63 -16.39
CA LEU A 26 -3.29 -0.77 -16.66
C LEU A 26 -2.00 -1.47 -16.26
N ALA A 27 -1.01 -1.44 -17.15
CA ALA A 27 0.36 -1.82 -16.86
C ALA A 27 1.25 -0.59 -16.91
N VAL A 28 2.06 -0.38 -15.87
CA VAL A 28 3.01 0.73 -15.77
C VAL A 28 4.40 0.19 -15.50
N THR A 29 5.39 0.65 -16.27
CA THR A 29 6.80 0.35 -16.01
C THR A 29 7.63 1.63 -15.97
N GLY A 30 8.44 1.79 -14.91
CA GLY A 30 9.34 2.93 -14.76
C GLY A 30 8.58 4.26 -14.69
N LEU A 31 7.77 4.43 -13.63
CA LEU A 31 7.05 5.67 -13.38
C LEU A 31 7.68 6.41 -12.19
N ALA A 32 7.98 7.68 -12.39
CA ALA A 32 8.41 8.59 -11.33
C ALA A 32 7.35 9.69 -11.15
N VAL A 33 6.91 9.90 -9.91
CA VAL A 33 5.90 10.90 -9.58
C VAL A 33 6.40 11.79 -8.45
N VAL A 34 6.28 13.10 -8.65
CA VAL A 34 6.55 14.12 -7.65
C VAL A 34 5.28 14.94 -7.46
N ASP A 35 4.84 15.10 -6.22
CA ASP A 35 3.73 15.96 -5.80
C ASP A 35 2.42 15.63 -6.55
N LEU A 36 1.85 14.48 -6.22
CA LEU A 36 0.58 14.00 -6.77
C LEU A 36 -0.53 14.08 -5.72
N ALA A 37 -1.65 14.70 -6.09
CA ALA A 37 -2.89 14.68 -5.33
C ALA A 37 -3.95 13.88 -6.07
N VAL A 38 -4.57 12.92 -5.39
CA VAL A 38 -5.64 12.08 -5.94
C VAL A 38 -6.87 12.15 -5.04
N ALA A 39 -8.03 12.40 -5.62
CA ALA A 39 -9.31 12.30 -4.93
C ALA A 39 -10.29 11.44 -5.73
N GLY A 40 -10.83 10.38 -5.10
CA GLY A 40 -11.83 9.50 -5.71
C GLY A 40 -11.27 8.73 -6.90
N LEU A 41 -10.34 7.82 -6.63
CA LEU A 41 -9.74 6.95 -7.64
C LEU A 41 -10.17 5.50 -7.40
N ALA A 42 -10.68 4.87 -8.46
CA ALA A 42 -10.99 3.44 -8.49
C ALA A 42 -10.09 2.74 -9.51
N VAL A 43 -9.41 1.68 -9.08
CA VAL A 43 -8.50 0.91 -9.93
C VAL A 43 -8.84 -0.57 -9.88
N THR A 44 -8.94 -1.21 -11.03
CA THR A 44 -9.10 -2.66 -11.15
C THR A 44 -8.06 -3.23 -12.11
N GLY A 45 -7.28 -4.21 -11.68
CA GLY A 45 -6.28 -4.86 -12.52
C GLY A 45 -5.12 -3.93 -12.87
N LEU A 46 -4.32 -3.57 -11.87
CA LEU A 46 -3.14 -2.72 -12.06
C LEU A 46 -1.86 -3.52 -11.81
N ALA A 47 -0.95 -3.48 -12.78
CA ALA A 47 0.39 -4.03 -12.66
C ALA A 47 1.41 -2.90 -12.73
N VAL A 48 2.27 -2.79 -11.74
CA VAL A 48 3.30 -1.76 -11.65
C VAL A 48 4.67 -2.37 -11.45
N VAL A 49 5.63 -1.94 -12.25
CA VAL A 49 7.05 -2.27 -12.09
C VAL A 49 7.85 -0.99 -11.98
N ASP A 50 8.70 -0.89 -10.96
CA ASP A 50 9.58 0.23 -10.70
C ASP A 50 8.83 1.57 -10.60
N LEU A 51 8.14 1.78 -9.48
CA LEU A 51 7.44 3.02 -9.16
C LEU A 51 8.16 3.76 -8.03
N ALA A 52 8.51 5.02 -8.31
CA ALA A 52 9.04 5.95 -7.32
C ALA A 52 8.08 7.12 -7.14
N VAL A 53 7.67 7.38 -5.90
CA VAL A 53 6.75 8.47 -5.57
C VAL A 53 7.30 9.31 -4.42
N THR A 54 7.28 10.62 -4.59
CA THR A 54 7.61 11.58 -3.53
C THR A 54 6.48 12.58 -3.39
N GLY A 55 5.92 12.71 -2.19
CA GLY A 55 4.81 13.63 -1.93
C GLY A 55 3.52 13.15 -2.59
N LEU A 56 2.83 12.21 -1.96
CA LEU A 56 1.55 11.70 -2.45
C LEU A 56 0.46 11.91 -1.41
N ALA A 57 -0.60 12.61 -1.81
CA ALA A 57 -1.81 12.78 -1.03
C ALA A 57 -2.98 12.08 -1.73
N VAL A 58 -3.62 11.15 -1.02
CA VAL A 58 -4.75 10.37 -1.55
C VAL A 58 -5.95 10.50 -0.64
N VAL A 59 -7.10 10.77 -1.23
CA VAL A 59 -8.40 10.74 -0.58
C VAL A 59 -9.31 9.81 -1.38
N ASP A 60 -9.95 8.85 -0.71
CA ASP A 60 -10.86 7.88 -1.31
C ASP A 60 -10.22 7.08 -2.45
N LEU A 61 -9.44 6.06 -2.08
CA LEU A 61 -8.85 5.13 -3.04
C LEU A 61 -9.38 3.71 -2.85
N ALA A 62 -9.91 3.15 -3.93
CA ALA A 62 -10.34 1.76 -4.00
C ALA A 62 -9.50 1.02 -5.05
N VAL A 63 -8.85 -0.08 -4.64
CA VAL A 63 -8.01 -0.89 -5.51
C VAL A 63 -8.41 -2.35 -5.44
N VAL A 64 -8.60 -2.97 -6.59
CA VAL A 64 -8.82 -4.40 -6.74
C VAL A 64 -7.76 -4.99 -7.65
N ASP A 65 -7.12 -6.06 -7.21
CA ASP A 65 -6.10 -6.82 -7.95
C ASP A 65 -4.92 -5.93 -8.37
N LEU A 66 -4.06 -5.62 -7.38
CA LEU A 66 -2.84 -4.85 -7.59
C LEU A 66 -1.61 -5.73 -7.42
N ALA A 67 -0.77 -5.75 -8.45
CA ALA A 67 0.54 -6.38 -8.43
C ALA A 67 1.63 -5.32 -8.58
N VAL A 68 2.57 -5.29 -7.65
CA VAL A 68 3.66 -4.31 -7.62
C VAL A 68 5.00 -5.00 -7.45
N THR A 69 5.96 -4.64 -8.29
CA THR A 69 7.36 -5.03 -8.16
C THR A 69 8.22 -3.78 -8.09
N GLY A 70 8.91 -3.58 -6.97
CA GLY A 70 9.77 -2.42 -6.73
C GLY A 70 8.97 -1.13 -6.57
N LEU A 71 8.56 -0.84 -5.32
CA LEU A 71 7.88 0.41 -4.98
C LEU A 71 8.64 1.15 -3.89
N ALA A 72 9.01 2.40 -4.19
CA ALA A 72 9.59 3.33 -3.25
C ALA A 72 8.67 4.54 -3.08
N VAL A 73 8.26 4.81 -1.84
CA VAL A 73 7.39 5.94 -1.51
C VAL A 73 7.98 6.77 -0.38
N VAL A 74 8.01 8.07 -0.58
CA VAL A 74 8.40 9.07 0.42
C VAL A 74 7.25 10.04 0.63
N ASP A 75 6.88 10.25 1.89
CA ASP A 75 5.83 11.16 2.33
C ASP A 75 4.48 10.86 1.68
N LEU A 76 3.80 9.83 2.20
CA LEU A 76 2.48 9.40 1.78
C LEU A 76 1.43 9.71 2.86
N ALA A 77 0.42 10.47 2.47
CA ALA A 77 -0.77 10.73 3.28
C ALA A 77 -2.00 10.13 2.60
N VAL A 78 -2.73 9.30 3.33
CA VAL A 78 -3.92 8.61 2.81
C VAL A 78 -5.10 8.76 3.76
N VAL A 79 -6.22 9.16 3.20
CA VAL A 79 -7.53 9.16 3.84
C VAL A 79 -8.41 8.17 3.08
N ASP A 80 -8.94 7.19 3.78
CA ASP A 80 -9.81 6.13 3.25
C ASP A 80 -9.18 5.32 2.10
N LEU A 81 -8.54 4.21 2.46
CA LEU A 81 -7.99 3.25 1.50
C LEU A 81 -8.60 1.86 1.68
N ALA A 82 -9.19 1.35 0.60
CA ALA A 82 -9.70 0.00 0.50
C ALA A 82 -8.92 -0.77 -0.58
N VAL A 83 -8.31 -1.90 -0.19
CA VAL A 83 -7.55 -2.75 -1.10
C VAL A 83 -8.02 -4.20 -0.99
N THR A 84 -8.27 -4.83 -2.13
CA THR A 84 -8.58 -6.27 -2.23
C THR A 84 -7.61 -6.92 -3.20
N GLY A 85 -6.88 -7.94 -2.75
CA GLY A 85 -5.91 -8.67 -3.58
C GLY A 85 -4.69 -7.81 -3.90
N LEU A 86 -3.75 -7.73 -2.96
CA LEU A 86 -2.50 -6.98 -3.15
C LEU A 86 -1.30 -7.91 -3.02
N ALA A 87 -0.50 -7.97 -4.08
CA ALA A 87 0.78 -8.66 -4.11
C ALA A 87 1.91 -7.65 -4.34
N VAL A 88 2.87 -7.61 -3.41
CA VAL A 88 4.03 -6.71 -3.52
C VAL A 88 5.33 -7.45 -3.34
N VAL A 89 6.23 -7.26 -4.29
CA VAL A 89 7.63 -7.69 -4.24
C VAL A 89 8.47 -6.42 -4.10
N ASP A 90 9.08 -6.24 -2.94
CA ASP A 90 9.87 -5.08 -2.52
C ASP A 90 9.08 -3.78 -2.37
N LEU A 91 8.80 -3.42 -1.11
CA LEU A 91 8.17 -2.16 -0.73
C LEU A 91 9.03 -1.40 0.29
N ALA A 92 9.43 -0.20 -0.08
CA ALA A 92 10.09 0.75 0.81
C ALA A 92 9.22 2.00 1.00
N VAL A 93 8.87 2.31 2.25
CA VAL A 93 8.06 3.48 2.59
C VAL A 93 8.74 4.29 3.69
N ALA A 94 8.88 5.59 3.46
CA ALA A 94 9.36 6.54 4.45
C ALA A 94 8.31 7.64 4.66
N GLY A 95 7.82 7.80 5.89
CA GLY A 95 6.78 8.78 6.24
C GLY A 95 5.42 8.39 5.68
N LEU A 96 4.70 7.52 6.39
CA LEU A 96 3.35 7.09 6.04
C LEU A 96 2.35 7.52 7.12
N ALA A 97 1.34 8.27 6.73
CA ALA A 97 0.19 8.63 7.54
C ALA A 97 -1.10 8.11 6.90
N VAL A 98 -1.86 7.28 7.61
CA VAL A 98 -3.13 6.72 7.12
C VAL A 98 -4.23 6.89 8.15
N THR A 99 -5.39 7.40 7.72
CA THR A 99 -6.51 7.70 8.64
C THR A 99 -7.53 6.56 8.76
N ASP A 100 -7.68 5.74 7.72
CA ASP A 100 -8.49 4.51 7.70
C ASP A 100 -7.97 3.59 6.57
N LEU A 101 -7.67 2.35 6.91
CA LEU A 101 -7.13 1.35 5.98
C LEU A 101 -7.83 0.00 6.14
N ALA A 102 -8.44 -0.46 5.06
CA ALA A 102 -9.01 -1.80 4.94
C ALA A 102 -8.28 -2.58 3.87
N VAL A 103 -7.68 -3.72 4.24
CA VAL A 103 -6.99 -4.61 3.31
C VAL A 103 -7.48 -6.04 3.45
N VAL A 104 -7.81 -6.65 2.31
CA VAL A 104 -8.14 -8.06 2.19
C VAL A 104 -7.14 -8.73 1.25
N ASP A 105 -6.55 -9.83 1.70
CA ASP A 105 -5.57 -10.64 0.99
C ASP A 105 -4.33 -9.85 0.56
N LEU A 106 -3.43 -9.62 1.52
CA LEU A 106 -2.15 -8.95 1.34
C LEU A 106 -1.00 -9.96 1.40
N ALA A 107 -0.23 -10.05 0.32
CA ALA A 107 1.03 -10.77 0.27
C ALA A 107 2.18 -9.80 -0.01
N VAL A 108 3.16 -9.74 0.90
CA VAL A 108 4.36 -8.90 0.75
C VAL A 108 5.62 -9.75 0.92
N ALA A 109 6.49 -9.68 -0.07
CA ALA A 109 7.78 -10.39 -0.01
C ALA A 109 8.70 -9.72 1.01
N ASP A 110 9.08 -8.48 0.72
CA ASP A 110 10.01 -7.68 1.52
C ASP A 110 9.39 -6.30 1.77
N LEU A 111 9.25 -5.93 3.05
CA LEU A 111 8.66 -4.67 3.48
C LEU A 111 9.60 -3.91 4.41
N ALA A 112 9.97 -2.69 4.02
CA ALA A 112 10.72 -1.74 4.84
C ALA A 112 9.88 -0.48 5.06
N VAL A 113 9.58 -0.16 6.32
CA VAL A 113 8.79 1.03 6.68
C VAL A 113 9.48 1.84 7.76
N ALA A 114 9.65 3.14 7.52
CA ALA A 114 10.19 4.09 8.48
C ALA A 114 9.20 5.24 8.71
N GLY A 115 8.78 5.45 9.96
CA GLY A 115 7.82 6.51 10.31
C GLY A 115 6.41 6.19 9.84
N LEU A 116 5.72 5.33 10.58
CA LEU A 116 4.35 4.90 10.30
C LEU A 116 3.40 5.45 11.37
N ALA A 117 2.36 6.16 10.95
CA ALA A 117 1.23 6.56 11.77
C ALA A 117 -0.07 6.08 11.12
N VAL A 118 -0.80 5.20 11.80
CA VAL A 118 -2.09 4.69 11.31
C VAL A 118 -3.16 4.84 12.37
N THR A 119 -4.28 5.43 12.00
CA THR A 119 -5.54 5.29 12.73
C THR A 119 -6.46 4.38 11.93
N GLY A 120 -7.19 3.47 12.58
CA GLY A 120 -8.17 2.60 11.91
C GLY A 120 -7.55 1.63 10.90
N LEU A 121 -7.00 0.52 11.38
CA LEU A 121 -6.42 -0.53 10.52
C LEU A 121 -7.22 -1.83 10.63
N ALA A 122 -7.78 -2.29 9.52
CA ALA A 122 -8.41 -3.59 9.38
C ALA A 122 -7.71 -4.41 8.30
N VAL A 123 -7.14 -5.56 8.67
CA VAL A 123 -6.47 -6.47 7.72
C VAL A 123 -7.00 -7.89 7.88
N ALA A 124 -7.40 -8.50 6.76
CA ALA A 124 -7.80 -9.90 6.69
C ALA A 124 -6.93 -10.63 5.66
N GLY A 125 -6.22 -11.67 6.11
CA GLY A 125 -5.30 -12.44 5.26
C GLY A 125 -4.03 -11.67 4.96
N LEU A 126 -3.05 -11.74 5.88
CA LEU A 126 -1.76 -11.07 5.74
C LEU A 126 -0.63 -12.09 5.73
N ALA A 127 0.13 -12.13 4.64
CA ALA A 127 1.35 -12.92 4.52
C ALA A 127 2.54 -11.99 4.26
N VAL A 128 3.54 -12.01 5.15
CA VAL A 128 4.78 -11.23 4.99
C VAL A 128 5.98 -12.14 5.19
N THR A 129 6.89 -12.20 4.22
CA THR A 129 8.12 -13.00 4.37
C THR A 129 9.20 -12.26 5.15
N SER A 130 9.48 -11.00 4.81
CA SER A 130 10.47 -10.16 5.49
C SER A 130 9.87 -8.80 5.84
N LEU A 131 10.07 -8.38 7.09
CA LEU A 131 9.56 -7.12 7.60
C LEU A 131 10.61 -6.38 8.42
N ALA A 132 10.90 -5.15 8.03
CA ALA A 132 11.73 -4.21 8.78
C ALA A 132 10.93 -2.93 9.05
N VAL A 133 10.66 -2.61 10.33
CA VAL A 133 9.89 -1.41 10.68
C VAL A 133 10.54 -0.59 11.79
N ALA A 134 10.57 0.73 11.61
CA ALA A 134 11.05 1.68 12.60
C ALA A 134 10.08 2.86 12.78
N GLY A 135 9.77 3.21 14.03
CA GLY A 135 8.96 4.38 14.37
C GLY A 135 7.49 4.19 13.98
N VAL A 136 6.79 3.32 14.72
CA VAL A 136 5.39 2.96 14.47
C VAL A 136 4.49 3.48 15.58
N ALA A 137 3.40 4.11 15.18
CA ALA A 137 2.24 4.38 16.01
C ALA A 137 0.98 3.88 15.29
N VAL A 138 0.24 2.96 15.93
CA VAL A 138 -1.03 2.44 15.41
C VAL A 138 -2.10 2.59 16.48
N ALA A 139 -3.25 3.13 16.11
CA ALA A 139 -4.43 3.23 16.95
C ALA A 139 -5.63 2.57 16.26
N GLY A 140 -6.29 1.63 16.95
CA GLY A 140 -7.42 0.88 16.39
C GLY A 140 -6.97 -0.16 15.36
N LEU A 141 -6.51 -1.31 15.84
CA LEU A 141 -5.97 -2.40 15.02
C LEU A 141 -6.88 -3.63 15.10
N ALA A 142 -7.26 -4.17 13.94
CA ALA A 142 -7.87 -5.49 13.80
C ALA A 142 -7.13 -6.26 12.70
N VAL A 143 -6.50 -7.39 13.06
CA VAL A 143 -5.80 -8.27 12.12
C VAL A 143 -6.27 -9.70 12.29
N THR A 144 -6.59 -10.35 11.19
CA THR A 144 -6.95 -11.78 11.15
C THR A 144 -6.17 -12.50 10.04
N GLY A 145 -5.78 -13.76 10.29
CA GLY A 145 -5.07 -14.56 9.29
C GLY A 145 -3.65 -14.07 9.00
N LEU A 146 -2.87 -13.80 10.04
CA LEU A 146 -1.47 -13.35 9.95
C LEU A 146 -0.49 -14.52 9.82
N ALA A 147 0.37 -14.48 8.81
CA ALA A 147 1.54 -15.34 8.67
C ALA A 147 2.80 -14.49 8.44
N ALA A 148 3.82 -14.66 9.29
CA ALA A 148 5.11 -13.96 9.18
C ALA A 148 6.29 -14.92 9.37
N ALA A 149 7.31 -14.80 8.52
CA ALA A 149 8.50 -15.65 8.55
C ALA A 149 9.68 -14.97 9.27
N GLU A 150 10.06 -13.75 8.84
CA GLU A 150 11.18 -12.98 9.39
C GLU A 150 10.75 -11.55 9.73
N MET A 151 11.03 -11.10 10.96
CA MET A 151 10.67 -9.76 11.44
C MET A 151 11.83 -9.14 12.20
N ASP A 152 12.22 -7.92 11.84
CA ASP A 152 13.11 -7.05 12.60
C ASP A 152 12.36 -5.75 12.95
N SER A 153 12.36 -5.37 14.22
CA SER A 153 11.52 -4.26 14.72
C SER A 153 12.30 -3.29 15.60
N GLY A 154 12.22 -2.01 15.26
CA GLY A 154 12.61 -0.89 16.13
C GLY A 154 11.56 -0.60 17.21
N LYS A 155 11.59 0.59 17.81
CA LYS A 155 10.59 1.00 18.83
C LYS A 155 9.17 1.00 18.23
N VAL A 156 8.26 0.25 18.86
CA VAL A 156 6.83 0.18 18.51
C VAL A 156 6.00 0.57 19.74
N VAL A 157 5.00 1.45 19.57
CA VAL A 157 4.03 1.81 20.61
C VAL A 157 2.65 1.35 20.15
N TRP A 158 1.99 0.54 20.98
CA TRP A 158 0.65 0.02 20.73
C TRP A 158 -0.34 0.62 21.74
N ASP A 159 -1.51 1.07 21.27
CA ASP A 159 -2.65 1.39 22.13
C ASP A 159 -3.89 0.66 21.61
N TRP A 160 -4.50 -0.17 22.47
CA TRP A 160 -5.63 -1.08 22.19
C TRP A 160 -5.40 -2.09 21.04
N VAL A 161 -5.05 -3.33 21.41
CA VAL A 161 -4.70 -4.41 20.47
C VAL A 161 -5.58 -5.64 20.73
N GLU A 162 -6.28 -6.12 19.70
CA GLU A 162 -6.90 -7.45 19.68
C GLU A 162 -6.32 -8.21 18.48
N VAL A 163 -5.45 -9.19 18.74
CA VAL A 163 -4.76 -9.99 17.72
C VAL A 163 -5.16 -11.45 17.91
N ASP A 164 -5.84 -12.02 16.91
CA ASP A 164 -6.10 -13.45 16.85
C ASP A 164 -5.01 -14.14 16.05
N TRP A 165 -4.08 -14.76 16.78
CA TRP A 165 -3.04 -15.59 16.18
C TRP A 165 -3.66 -16.91 15.75
N GLY A 166 -4.10 -16.98 14.48
CA GLY A 166 -4.46 -18.23 13.84
C GLY A 166 -3.34 -19.25 14.05
N GLY A 167 -3.65 -20.34 14.76
CA GLY A 167 -2.68 -21.26 15.33
C GLY A 167 -1.65 -21.78 14.33
N ARG A 168 -0.36 -21.67 14.70
CA ARG A 168 0.72 -22.43 14.07
C ARG A 168 0.71 -23.85 14.65
N GLY A 169 0.43 -24.83 13.79
CA GLY A 169 0.84 -26.23 13.93
C GLY A 169 1.98 -26.51 12.97
#